data_AF-A0A7W0P2G6-F1
#
_entry.id   AF-A0A7W0P2G6-F1
#
_cell.length_a   1.000
_cell.length_b   1.000
_cell.length_c   1.000
_cell.angle_alpha   90.00
_cell.angle_beta   90.00
_cell.angle_gamma   90.00
#
_symmetry.space_group_name_H-M   'P 1'
#
loop_
_entity.id
_entity.type
_entity.pdbx_description
1 polymer ?
#
loop_
_entity_poly.entity_id
_entity_poly.type
_entity_poly.pdbx_seq_one_letter_code
_entity_poly.pdbx_strand_id
1 'polypeptide(L)' 'MKIENVIDNIGNRFATVVVAARRARQINSYFIGLGSHEGKNIPPQINSLSRKPLTIAMEEIAQGLVEAQHQEPPPAI' A
#
# COMPACT_ATOMS: atom_id res chain seq x y z
N MET A 1 13.87 -7.71 0.45
CA MET A 1 13.10 -7.02 1.51
C MET A 1 12.93 -7.97 2.68
N LYS A 2 13.13 -7.49 3.92
CA LYS A 2 12.86 -8.23 5.17
C LYS A 2 11.48 -7.82 5.71
N ILE A 3 10.74 -8.74 6.34
CA ILE A 3 9.37 -8.48 6.83
C ILE A 3 9.37 -7.50 8.01
N GLU A 4 10.44 -7.52 8.81
CA GLU A 4 10.65 -6.64 9.96
C GLU A 4 10.61 -5.17 9.52
N ASN A 5 11.30 -4.82 8.44
CA ASN A 5 11.28 -3.45 7.90
C ASN A 5 9.86 -2.98 7.51
N VAL A 6 8.99 -3.89 7.06
CA VAL A 6 7.60 -3.55 6.70
C VAL A 6 6.80 -3.27 7.96
N ILE A 7 6.98 -4.11 8.99
CA ILE A 7 6.28 -3.98 10.27
C ILE A 7 6.75 -2.72 11.01
N ASP A 8 8.06 -2.44 11.01
CA ASP A 8 8.65 -1.31 11.73
C ASP A 8 8.19 0.04 11.16
N ASN A 9 8.03 0.15 9.84
CA ASN A 9 7.50 1.38 9.21
C ASN A 9 6.02 1.63 9.53
N ILE A 10 5.24 0.60 9.88
CA ILE A 10 3.82 0.73 10.25
C ILE A 10 3.63 0.76 11.77
N GLY A 11 4.53 0.12 12.53
CA GLY A 11 4.49 0.00 13.99
C GLY A 11 3.58 -1.10 14.55
N ASN A 12 2.79 -1.81 13.72
CA ASN A 12 1.88 -2.87 14.19
C ASN A 12 1.66 -3.96 13.13
N ARG A 13 1.78 -5.24 13.55
CA ARG A 13 1.66 -6.41 12.65
C ARG A 13 0.29 -6.54 11.99
N PHE A 14 -0.79 -6.30 12.73
CA PHE A 14 -2.15 -6.38 12.19
C PHE A 14 -2.46 -5.21 11.27
N ALA A 15 -2.06 -4.00 11.67
CA ALA A 15 -2.19 -2.82 10.82
C ALA A 15 -1.41 -3.00 9.51
N THR A 16 -0.22 -3.60 9.56
CA THR A 16 0.61 -3.90 8.38
C THR A 16 -0.16 -4.72 7.35
N VAL A 17 -0.92 -5.75 7.77
CA VAL A 17 -1.73 -6.56 6.86
C VAL A 17 -2.78 -5.70 6.15
N VAL A 18 -3.49 -4.87 6.91
CA VAL A 18 -4.54 -4.00 6.37
C VAL A 18 -3.95 -2.97 5.41
N VAL A 19 -2.86 -2.30 5.79
CA VAL A 19 -2.20 -1.26 4.99
C VAL A 19 -1.63 -1.85 3.70
N ALA A 20 -0.88 -2.96 3.79
CA ALA A 20 -0.33 -3.64 2.62
C ALA A 20 -1.43 -4.12 1.67
N ALA A 21 -2.53 -4.69 2.18
CA ALA A 21 -3.65 -5.13 1.36
C ALA A 21 -4.36 -3.96 0.66
N ARG A 22 -4.59 -2.84 1.36
CA ARG A 22 -5.20 -1.64 0.77
C ARG A 22 -4.32 -1.05 -0.32
N ARG A 23 -3.02 -0.91 -0.05
CA ARG A 23 -2.06 -0.39 -1.03
C ARG A 23 -1.93 -1.31 -2.26
N ALA A 24 -1.89 -2.63 -2.05
CA ALA A 24 -1.89 -3.60 -3.14
C ALA A 24 -3.12 -3.47 -4.05
N ARG A 25 -4.31 -3.20 -3.49
CA ARG A 25 -5.52 -2.93 -4.28
C ARG A 25 -5.39 -1.66 -5.11
N GLN A 26 -4.84 -0.58 -4.56
CA GLN A 26 -4.58 0.66 -5.33
C GLN A 26 -3.63 0.40 -6.52
N ILE A 27 -2.54 -0.33 -6.28
CA ILE A 27 -1.58 -0.71 -7.32
C ILE A 27 -2.25 -1.60 -8.38
N ASN A 28 -3.08 -2.55 -7.98
CA ASN A 28 -3.81 -3.40 -8.90
C ASN A 28 -4.81 -2.59 -9.75
N SER A 29 -5.56 -1.68 -9.12
CA SER A 29 -6.48 -0.77 -9.82
C SER A 29 -5.75 0.14 -10.80
N TYR A 30 -4.54 0.61 -10.46
CA TYR A 30 -3.69 1.34 -11.40
C TYR A 30 -3.38 0.49 -12.64
N PHE A 31 -2.87 -0.73 -12.47
CA PHE A 31 -2.52 -1.58 -13.60
C PHE A 31 -3.71 -2.00 -14.46
N ILE A 32 -4.87 -2.27 -13.86
CA ILE A 32 -6.10 -2.59 -14.60
C ILE A 32 -6.65 -1.36 -15.33
N GLY A 33 -6.52 -0.18 -14.73
CA GLY A 33 -6.98 1.09 -15.29
C GLY A 33 -6.10 1.67 -16.39
N LEU A 34 -4.92 1.08 -16.67
CA LEU A 34 -4.06 1.51 -17.78
C LEU A 34 -4.82 1.31 -19.12
N GLY A 35 -5.30 2.41 -19.70
CA GLY A 35 -6.11 2.44 -20.92
C GLY A 35 -7.52 3.01 -20.72
N SER A 36 -7.97 3.13 -19.47
CA SER A 36 -9.19 3.83 -19.08
C SER A 36 -8.84 5.25 -18.64
N HIS A 37 -9.68 6.25 -18.94
CA HIS A 37 -9.46 7.67 -18.57
C HIS A 37 -9.64 7.95 -17.06
N GLU A 38 -9.61 6.91 -16.22
CA GLU A 38 -9.79 7.00 -14.78
C GLU A 38 -8.48 7.42 -14.12
N GLY A 39 -8.15 8.70 -14.24
CA GLY A 39 -6.89 9.32 -13.74
C GLY A 39 -6.77 9.43 -12.22
N LYS A 40 -7.37 8.52 -11.44
CA LYS A 40 -7.42 8.59 -9.97
C LYS A 40 -6.51 7.58 -9.25
N ASN A 41 -6.01 6.56 -9.92
CA ASN A 41 -5.23 5.51 -9.26
C ASN A 41 -3.74 5.89 -9.16
N ILE A 42 -3.18 5.75 -7.96
CA ILE A 42 -1.78 6.09 -7.68
C ILE A 42 -0.88 4.95 -8.19
N PRO A 43 0.10 5.22 -9.08
CA PRO A 43 1.02 4.21 -9.59
C PRO A 43 1.89 3.59 -8.49
N PRO A 44 2.61 2.49 -8.77
CA PRO A 44 3.77 2.09 -7.97
C PRO A 44 4.72 3.27 -7.74
N GLN A 45 5.17 3.45 -6.51
CA GLN A 45 6.12 4.49 -6.08
C GLN A 45 7.57 3.99 -6.09
N ILE A 46 7.77 2.71 -6.42
CA ILE A 46 9.09 2.08 -6.52
C ILE A 46 9.21 1.28 -7.83
N ASN A 47 10.42 1.22 -8.37
CA ASN A 47 10.79 0.28 -9.43
C ASN A 47 11.02 -1.12 -8.84
N SER A 48 9.95 -1.90 -8.75
CA SER A 48 10.01 -3.30 -8.31
C SER A 48 10.40 -4.24 -9.44
N LEU A 49 11.17 -5.28 -9.11
CA LEU A 49 11.36 -6.44 -10.00
C LEU A 49 10.12 -7.35 -10.04
N SER A 50 9.23 -7.23 -9.05
CA SER A 50 8.00 -8.00 -8.98
C SER A 50 6.87 -7.31 -9.74
N ARG A 51 6.00 -8.11 -10.35
CA ARG A 51 4.74 -7.66 -10.96
C ARG A 51 3.53 -7.94 -10.07
N LYS A 52 3.73 -8.47 -8.86
CA LYS A 52 2.64 -8.80 -7.94
C LYS A 52 2.33 -7.59 -7.05
N PRO A 53 1.10 -7.04 -7.08
CA PRO A 53 0.78 -5.80 -6.36
C PRO A 53 1.09 -5.83 -4.86
N LEU A 54 0.90 -6.97 -4.20
CA LEU A 54 1.21 -7.11 -2.77
C LEU A 54 2.71 -7.02 -2.49
N THR A 55 3.56 -7.61 -3.34
CA THR A 55 5.01 -7.50 -3.20
C THR A 55 5.46 -6.06 -3.34
N ILE A 56 4.96 -5.36 -4.35
CA ILE A 56 5.27 -3.95 -4.60
C ILE A 56 4.82 -3.10 -3.40
N ALA A 57 3.61 -3.31 -2.89
CA ALA A 57 3.11 -2.60 -1.71
C ALA A 57 4.01 -2.79 -0.48
N MET A 58 4.47 -4.02 -0.22
CA MET A 58 5.38 -4.27 0.92
C MET A 58 6.75 -3.63 0.71
N GLU A 59 7.27 -3.59 -0.52
CA GLU A 59 8.53 -2.92 -0.84
C GLU A 59 8.44 -1.41 -0.65
N GLU A 60 7.33 -0.78 -1.06
CA GLU A 60 7.07 0.64 -0.81
C GLU A 60 6.99 0.94 0.69
N ILE A 61 6.25 0.12 1.47
CA ILE A 61 6.16 0.27 2.92
C ILE A 61 7.55 0.12 3.56
N ALA A 62 8.35 -0.86 3.14
CA ALA A 62 9.70 -1.08 3.66
C ALA A 62 10.65 0.11 3.41
N GLN A 63 10.36 0.95 2.42
CA GLN A 63 11.11 2.18 2.12
C GLN A 63 10.49 3.44 2.73
N GLY A 64 9.41 3.31 3.51
CA GLY A 64 8.71 4.45 4.11
C GLY A 64 7.95 5.30 3.09
N LEU A 65 7.61 4.75 1.93
CA LEU A 65 6.88 5.47 0.87
C LEU A 65 5.35 5.41 1.04
N VAL A 66 4.87 4.72 2.07
CA VAL A 66 3.44 4.54 2.37
C VAL A 66 3.20 4.90 3.82
N GLU A 67 2.32 5.87 4.04
CA GLU A 67 1.90 6.29 5.38
C GLU A 67 0.51 5.73 5.73
N ALA A 68 0.38 5.21 6.95
CA ALA A 68 -0.89 4.75 7.48
C ALA A 68 -1.48 5.81 8.41
N GLN A 69 -2.58 6.43 8.01
CA GLN A 69 -3.30 7.38 8.86
C GLN A 69 -4.36 6.64 9.66
N HIS A 70 -4.32 6.79 10.98
CA HIS A 70 -5.40 6.36 11.86
C HIS A 70 -6.57 7.32 11.68
N GLN A 71 -7.72 6.80 11.26
CA GLN A 71 -8.96 7.57 11.26
C GLN A 71 -9.60 7.37 12.62
N GLU A 72 -9.83 8.47 13.34
CA GLU A 72 -10.67 8.41 14.53
C GLU A 72 -12.06 7.88 14.15
N PRO A 73 -12.65 7.02 14.98
CA PRO A 73 -14.01 6.58 14.73
C PRO A 73 -14.93 7.81 14.68
N PRO A 74 -15.91 7.84 13.77
CA PRO A 74 -16.87 8.93 13.73
C PRO A 74 -17.56 9.07 15.10
N PRO A 75 -17.90 10.30 15.53
CA PRO A 75 -18.50 10.54 16.84
C PRO A 75 -19.76 9.69 17.00
N ALA A 76 -19.93 9.09 18.17
CA ALA A 76 -21.14 8.37 18.52
C ALA A 76 -22.33 9.34 18.48
N ILE A 77 -23.42 8.93 17.82
CA ILE A 77 -24.68 9.67 17.70
C ILE A 77 -25.39 9.72 19.04
#